data_AF-A0A2Z6R3V3-F1
#
_entry.id   AF-A0A2Z6R3V3-F1
#
_cell.length_a   1.000
_cell.length_b   1.000
_cell.length_c   1.000
_cell.angle_alpha   90.00
_cell.angle_beta   90.00
_cell.angle_gamma   90.00
#
_symmetry.space_group_name_H-M   'P 1'
#
loop_
_entity.id
_entity.type
_entity.pdbx_description
1 polymer ?
#
loop_
_entity_poly.entity_id
_entity_poly.type
_entity_poly.pdbx_seq_one_letter_code
_entity_poly.pdbx_strand_id
1 'polypeptide(L)'
;MDNRSYSQTYNSNIIIGNYIILPRALVLPNNTLLVSQVGPDNNTWSLKAIDVPKYTDRDKGYFNTNINTTFPKINDNLIFSDIKNILINFYDPVKLSDGKLSIYYQPNGQEKNLRQSTTCTSTTAKCTLENDDKRVTVTVLDSVLSKSGGNYFIQVDNNFVKDRVHEEPLLGIKENIWKFKIKDGKTPYPIISSISGLLRLNVEGTEIYQSKSNERNEFFNALLDELAEKVILIPRERLRKESKEQIDHDSNLLLISITIDETKNHDEKDANTAMLDLKNMMINLDQTFIGQGDHTKYLDYTYGFNPKRKLL
;
A
#
# COMPACT_ATOMS: atom_id res chain seq x y z
N MET A 1 25.28 -26.00 -20.99
CA MET A 1 23.84 -25.91 -21.34
C MET A 1 23.24 -27.24 -20.99
N ASP A 2 22.68 -27.36 -19.78
CA ASP A 2 22.01 -28.60 -19.37
C ASP A 2 20.54 -28.50 -19.78
N ASN A 3 20.19 -29.10 -20.91
CA ASN A 3 18.79 -29.24 -21.32
C ASN A 3 18.12 -30.25 -20.39
N ARG A 4 17.13 -29.81 -19.61
CA ARG A 4 16.25 -30.71 -18.87
C ARG A 4 14.92 -30.82 -19.61
N SER A 5 14.59 -32.03 -20.05
CA SER A 5 13.31 -32.36 -20.67
C SER A 5 12.38 -32.96 -19.62
N TYR A 6 11.19 -32.41 -19.47
CA TYR A 6 10.13 -32.98 -18.66
C TYR A 6 9.00 -33.45 -19.59
N SER A 7 8.65 -34.73 -19.53
CA SER A 7 7.58 -35.35 -20.30
C SER A 7 6.53 -35.93 -19.36
N GLN A 8 5.26 -35.64 -19.61
CA GLN A 8 4.14 -36.23 -18.87
C GLN A 8 3.04 -36.59 -19.86
N THR A 9 2.65 -37.87 -19.88
CA THR A 9 1.61 -38.38 -20.79
C THR A 9 0.26 -38.26 -20.11
N TYR A 10 -0.63 -37.39 -20.61
CA TYR A 10 -2.02 -37.34 -20.18
C TYR A 10 -2.96 -37.68 -21.32
N ASN A 11 -3.75 -38.73 -21.13
CA ASN A 11 -4.94 -39.02 -21.94
C ASN A 11 -6.12 -38.21 -21.39
N SER A 12 -6.13 -36.89 -21.61
CA SER A 12 -7.35 -36.08 -21.64
C SER A 12 -7.07 -34.65 -22.06
N ASN A 13 -7.98 -34.11 -22.87
CA ASN A 13 -7.92 -32.76 -23.43
C ASN A 13 -7.90 -31.71 -22.33
N ILE A 14 -6.79 -30.99 -22.19
CA ILE A 14 -6.78 -29.69 -21.53
C ILE A 14 -7.27 -28.67 -22.56
N ILE A 15 -8.54 -28.26 -22.44
CA ILE A 15 -9.10 -27.15 -23.22
C ILE A 15 -8.64 -25.84 -22.56
N ILE A 16 -7.72 -25.12 -23.21
CA ILE A 16 -7.47 -23.69 -22.91
C ILE A 16 -7.84 -22.89 -24.16
N GLY A 17 -9.12 -22.57 -24.30
CA GLY A 17 -9.63 -21.51 -25.19
C GLY A 17 -9.49 -21.75 -26.71
N ASN A 18 -10.56 -21.44 -27.44
CA ASN A 18 -10.73 -21.71 -28.88
C ASN A 18 -9.88 -20.82 -29.83
N TYR A 19 -8.54 -20.81 -29.76
CA TYR A 19 -7.72 -20.16 -30.79
C TYR A 19 -6.37 -20.84 -31.07
N ILE A 20 -6.06 -20.89 -32.37
CA ILE A 20 -4.88 -21.37 -33.11
C ILE A 20 -3.57 -21.43 -32.31
N ILE A 21 -2.87 -22.57 -32.37
CA ILE A 21 -1.57 -22.84 -31.73
C ILE A 21 -0.45 -22.13 -32.50
N LEU A 22 -0.14 -20.88 -32.13
CA LEU A 22 1.20 -20.33 -32.29
C LEU A 22 2.08 -20.85 -31.13
N PRO A 23 3.39 -21.09 -31.32
CA PRO A 23 4.24 -21.59 -30.25
C PRO A 23 4.25 -20.59 -29.09
N ARG A 24 3.55 -20.92 -28.01
CA ARG A 24 3.51 -20.09 -26.81
C ARG A 24 4.82 -20.28 -26.07
N ALA A 25 5.72 -19.31 -26.23
CA ALA A 25 6.89 -19.19 -25.39
C ALA A 25 6.53 -18.37 -24.14
N LEU A 26 6.95 -18.82 -22.97
CA LEU A 26 6.75 -18.13 -21.69
C LEU A 26 8.12 -17.87 -21.06
N VAL A 27 8.43 -16.61 -20.74
CA VAL A 27 9.64 -16.27 -19.98
C VAL A 27 9.30 -16.28 -18.49
N LEU A 28 10.01 -17.08 -17.72
CA LEU A 28 9.88 -17.16 -16.26
C LEU A 28 10.78 -16.13 -15.56
N PRO A 29 10.44 -15.70 -14.34
CA PRO A 29 11.22 -14.71 -13.57
C PRO A 29 12.66 -15.13 -13.25
N ASN A 30 12.99 -16.42 -13.36
CA ASN A 30 14.33 -16.96 -13.14
C ASN A 30 15.17 -17.03 -14.43
N ASN A 31 14.81 -16.24 -15.45
CA ASN A 31 15.43 -16.25 -16.78
C ASN A 31 15.35 -17.60 -17.50
N THR A 32 14.29 -18.38 -17.28
CA THR A 32 14.03 -19.60 -18.04
C THR A 32 12.95 -19.34 -19.08
N LEU A 33 13.23 -19.63 -20.34
CA LEU A 33 12.24 -19.65 -21.41
C LEU A 33 11.62 -21.05 -21.48
N LEU A 34 10.31 -21.13 -21.31
CA LEU A 34 9.53 -22.33 -21.57
C LEU A 34 8.97 -22.27 -22.98
N VAL A 35 9.27 -23.29 -23.80
CA VAL A 35 8.75 -23.41 -25.15
C VAL A 35 7.96 -24.70 -25.27
N SER A 36 6.69 -24.61 -25.65
CA SER A 36 5.87 -25.78 -25.96
C SER A 36 6.31 -26.38 -27.29
N GLN A 37 6.51 -27.69 -27.33
CA GLN A 37 6.81 -28.46 -28.54
C GLN A 37 5.77 -29.57 -28.69
N VAL A 38 5.12 -29.62 -29.85
CA VAL A 38 4.24 -30.73 -30.21
C VAL A 38 5.14 -31.88 -30.68
N GLY A 39 4.89 -33.07 -30.15
CA GLY A 39 5.60 -34.27 -30.53
C GLY A 39 5.23 -34.74 -31.95
N PRO A 40 6.03 -35.64 -32.53
CA PRO A 40 5.90 -36.03 -33.93
C PRO A 40 4.58 -36.73 -34.28
N ASP A 41 3.82 -37.20 -33.29
CA ASP A 41 2.54 -37.90 -33.45
C ASP A 41 1.30 -36.97 -33.29
N ASN A 42 1.49 -35.66 -33.13
CA ASN A 42 0.44 -34.67 -32.85
C ASN A 42 -0.40 -34.92 -31.57
N ASN A 43 -0.15 -36.01 -30.86
CA ASN A 43 -0.86 -36.42 -29.64
C ASN A 43 -0.01 -36.25 -28.38
N THR A 44 1.29 -36.03 -28.53
CA THR A 44 2.18 -35.71 -27.42
C THR A 44 2.62 -34.24 -27.46
N TRP A 45 2.90 -33.67 -26.30
CA TRP A 45 3.54 -32.36 -26.19
C TRP A 45 4.59 -32.40 -25.09
N SER A 46 5.59 -31.54 -25.20
CA SER A 46 6.64 -31.36 -24.19
C SER A 46 6.92 -29.88 -23.98
N LEU A 47 7.45 -29.54 -22.80
CA LEU A 47 7.98 -28.21 -22.52
C LEU A 47 9.49 -28.29 -22.48
N LYS A 48 10.14 -27.51 -23.35
CA LYS A 48 11.57 -27.30 -23.28
C LYS A 48 11.85 -26.09 -22.41
N ALA A 49 12.55 -26.32 -21.30
CA ALA A 49 13.12 -25.26 -20.50
C ALA A 49 14.49 -24.88 -21.08
N ILE A 50 14.66 -23.61 -21.41
CA ILE A 50 15.92 -23.04 -21.93
C ILE A 50 16.35 -21.94 -20.97
N ASP A 51 17.54 -22.08 -20.39
CA ASP A 51 18.13 -21.01 -19.61
C ASP A 51 18.55 -19.87 -20.55
N VAL A 52 17.98 -18.68 -20.31
CA VAL A 52 18.28 -17.47 -21.05
C VAL A 52 19.48 -16.78 -20.39
N PRO A 53 20.52 -16.41 -21.15
CA PRO A 53 21.65 -15.68 -20.60
C PRO A 53 21.21 -14.40 -19.89
N LYS A 54 21.83 -14.08 -18.75
CA LYS A 54 21.70 -12.74 -18.16
C LYS A 54 22.45 -11.75 -19.07
N TYR A 55 21.70 -10.91 -19.77
CA TYR A 55 22.26 -9.86 -20.63
C TYR A 55 22.78 -8.65 -19.84
N THR A 56 22.40 -8.51 -18.57
CA THR A 56 22.85 -7.42 -17.71
C THR A 56 22.79 -7.80 -16.25
N ASP A 57 23.78 -7.34 -15.49
CA ASP A 57 23.83 -7.44 -14.02
C ASP A 57 23.25 -6.18 -13.35
N ARG A 58 22.66 -5.27 -14.12
CA ARG A 58 22.03 -4.05 -13.61
C ARG A 58 20.77 -4.34 -12.79
N ASP A 59 20.00 -5.37 -13.13
CA ASP A 59 18.82 -5.70 -12.33
C ASP A 59 19.21 -6.31 -10.98
N LYS A 60 18.94 -5.56 -9.91
CA LYS A 60 19.21 -5.97 -8.51
C LYS A 60 18.02 -6.68 -7.86
N GLY A 61 17.12 -7.25 -8.66
CA GLY A 61 15.93 -7.97 -8.20
C GLY A 61 14.67 -7.11 -8.16
N TYR A 62 14.73 -5.89 -8.69
CA TYR A 62 13.57 -5.00 -8.82
C TYR A 62 12.75 -5.29 -10.09
N PHE A 63 13.24 -6.17 -10.96
CA PHE A 63 12.72 -6.39 -12.31
C PHE A 63 12.72 -5.08 -13.12
N ASN A 64 13.77 -4.28 -12.88
CA ASN A 64 13.97 -2.96 -13.46
C ASN A 64 15.46 -2.68 -13.54
N THR A 65 16.00 -2.65 -14.77
CA THR A 65 17.43 -2.48 -15.03
C THR A 65 17.94 -1.05 -14.86
N ASN A 66 17.05 -0.09 -14.61
CA ASN A 66 17.42 1.32 -14.39
C ASN A 66 17.70 1.62 -12.92
N ILE A 67 17.20 0.78 -12.01
CA ILE A 67 17.36 0.96 -10.56
C ILE A 67 18.64 0.28 -10.09
N ASN A 68 19.52 1.08 -9.51
CA ASN A 68 20.77 0.62 -8.92
C ASN A 68 20.57 0.10 -7.49
N THR A 69 19.96 0.91 -6.62
CA THR A 69 19.70 0.55 -5.22
C THR A 69 18.51 1.31 -4.67
N THR A 70 17.90 0.81 -3.60
CA THR A 70 16.85 1.52 -2.88
C THR A 70 17.10 1.51 -1.36
N PHE A 71 16.38 2.37 -0.65
CA PHE A 71 16.21 2.30 0.79
C PHE A 71 14.72 2.49 1.13
N PRO A 72 14.11 1.59 1.92
CA PRO A 72 14.60 0.27 2.36
C PRO A 72 15.04 -0.62 1.18
N LYS A 73 15.92 -1.60 1.40
CA LYS A 73 16.22 -2.63 0.40
C LYS A 73 15.17 -3.75 0.44
N ILE A 74 15.14 -4.56 -0.61
CA ILE A 74 14.35 -5.81 -0.62
C ILE A 74 14.79 -6.71 0.54
N ASN A 75 13.81 -7.22 1.29
CA ASN A 75 13.95 -8.08 2.47
C ASN A 75 14.66 -7.43 3.67
N ASP A 76 14.81 -6.11 3.68
CA ASP A 76 15.31 -5.42 4.87
C ASP A 76 14.37 -5.63 6.06
N ASN A 77 14.97 -5.64 7.25
CA ASN A 77 14.27 -5.68 8.54
C ASN A 77 14.74 -4.49 9.38
N LEU A 78 13.92 -3.45 9.50
CA LEU A 78 14.31 -2.11 9.95
C LEU A 78 13.49 -1.66 11.17
N ILE A 79 13.97 -0.68 11.92
CA ILE A 79 13.15 -0.05 12.98
C ILE A 79 12.38 1.10 12.32
N PHE A 80 11.11 1.31 12.73
CA PHE A 80 10.25 2.37 12.19
C PHE A 80 10.93 3.75 12.17
N SER A 81 11.61 4.12 13.28
CA SER A 81 12.32 5.39 13.42
C SER A 81 13.42 5.65 12.39
N ASP A 82 13.91 4.59 11.74
CA ASP A 82 15.02 4.66 10.79
C ASP A 82 14.55 5.13 9.40
N ILE A 83 13.23 5.10 9.13
CA ILE A 83 12.67 5.34 7.80
C ILE A 83 11.87 6.64 7.79
N LYS A 84 12.54 7.72 7.44
CA LYS A 84 11.89 9.01 7.15
C LYS A 84 11.61 9.23 5.67
N ASN A 85 12.39 8.58 4.82
CA ASN A 85 12.30 8.72 3.37
C ASN A 85 12.48 7.36 2.70
N ILE A 86 11.78 7.18 1.58
CA ILE A 86 12.06 6.16 0.59
C ILE A 86 13.05 6.73 -0.41
N LEU A 87 14.11 5.98 -0.71
CA LEU A 87 15.14 6.38 -1.66
C LEU A 87 15.19 5.40 -2.83
N ILE A 88 15.27 5.91 -4.06
CA ILE A 88 15.51 5.12 -5.25
C ILE A 88 16.70 5.75 -5.99
N ASN A 89 17.81 5.01 -6.08
CA ASN A 89 18.99 5.40 -6.84
C ASN A 89 18.93 4.72 -8.21
N PHE A 90 19.02 5.52 -9.26
CA PHE A 90 19.11 5.10 -10.65
C PHE A 90 20.56 5.08 -11.12
N TYR A 91 20.86 4.30 -12.15
CA TYR A 91 22.17 4.32 -12.81
C TYR A 91 22.41 5.64 -13.57
N ASP A 92 21.35 6.09 -14.26
CA ASP A 92 21.35 7.22 -15.16
C ASP A 92 20.40 8.32 -14.61
N PRO A 93 20.65 9.61 -14.89
CA PRO A 93 19.83 10.71 -14.37
C PRO A 93 18.38 10.65 -14.83
N VAL A 94 17.46 10.99 -13.94
CA VAL A 94 16.01 10.92 -14.20
C VAL A 94 15.30 12.26 -14.00
N LYS A 95 14.06 12.34 -14.46
CA LYS A 95 13.13 13.44 -14.23
C LYS A 95 11.87 12.91 -13.57
N LEU A 96 11.33 13.63 -12.59
CA LEU A 96 10.06 13.29 -11.95
C LEU A 96 8.90 13.34 -12.97
N SER A 97 7.93 12.46 -12.80
CA SER A 97 6.78 12.32 -13.71
C SER A 97 5.52 11.90 -12.94
N ASP A 98 4.44 11.58 -13.65
CA ASP A 98 3.08 11.48 -13.08
C ASP A 98 2.72 10.12 -12.49
N GLY A 99 3.59 9.11 -12.61
CA GLY A 99 3.38 7.83 -11.94
C GLY A 99 3.42 7.99 -10.41
N LYS A 100 2.89 6.99 -9.69
CA LYS A 100 2.84 7.00 -8.22
C LYS A 100 3.84 6.05 -7.58
N LEU A 101 4.31 6.42 -6.40
CA LEU A 101 4.92 5.49 -5.45
C LEU A 101 3.91 5.20 -4.34
N SER A 102 3.54 3.94 -4.19
CA SER A 102 2.53 3.48 -3.23
C SER A 102 3.12 2.49 -2.23
N ILE A 103 2.93 2.78 -0.94
CA ILE A 103 3.35 1.98 0.19
C ILE A 103 2.14 1.24 0.74
N TYR A 104 2.26 -0.07 0.87
CA TYR A 104 1.20 -0.94 1.37
C TYR A 104 1.67 -1.68 2.62
N TYR A 105 0.76 -1.82 3.58
CA TYR A 105 0.86 -2.78 4.67
C TYR A 105 0.16 -4.07 4.22
N GLN A 106 0.80 -5.22 4.44
CA GLN A 106 0.19 -6.51 4.14
C GLN A 106 0.24 -7.44 5.36
N PRO A 107 -0.91 -7.65 6.04
CA PRO A 107 -1.02 -8.70 7.04
C PRO A 107 -0.87 -10.08 6.38
N ASN A 108 -0.37 -11.06 7.13
CA ASN A 108 -0.15 -12.42 6.61
C ASN A 108 -1.47 -13.02 6.11
N GLY A 109 -1.55 -13.34 4.81
CA GLY A 109 -2.71 -14.00 4.21
C GLY A 109 -3.96 -13.13 4.05
N GLN A 110 -3.83 -11.80 4.25
CA GLN A 110 -4.94 -10.86 4.10
C GLN A 110 -4.70 -9.87 2.96
N GLU A 111 -5.75 -9.11 2.64
CA GLU A 111 -5.70 -8.02 1.67
C GLU A 111 -4.65 -6.96 2.04
N LYS A 112 -4.07 -6.35 1.00
CA LYS A 112 -3.16 -5.22 1.15
C LYS A 112 -3.93 -3.97 1.57
N ASN A 113 -3.33 -3.18 2.46
CA ASN A 113 -3.86 -1.91 2.93
C ASN A 113 -2.97 -0.79 2.41
N LEU A 114 -3.53 0.11 1.61
CA LEU A 114 -2.80 1.29 1.18
C LEU A 114 -2.48 2.16 2.39
N ARG A 115 -1.22 2.55 2.53
CA ARG A 115 -0.76 3.44 3.63
C ARG A 115 -0.45 4.83 3.11
N GLN A 116 0.24 4.90 1.97
CA GLN A 116 0.60 6.14 1.30
C GLN A 116 0.67 5.92 -0.20
N SER A 117 0.19 6.86 -1.00
CA SER A 117 0.34 6.92 -2.46
C SER A 117 0.76 8.32 -2.85
N THR A 118 1.97 8.46 -3.38
CA THR A 118 2.59 9.76 -3.63
C THR A 118 2.83 9.95 -5.12
N THR A 119 2.37 11.07 -5.66
CA THR A 119 2.71 11.54 -7.01
C THR A 119 3.68 12.69 -6.88
N CYS A 120 4.87 12.59 -7.46
CA CYS A 120 5.91 13.59 -7.25
C CYS A 120 5.69 14.92 -7.97
N THR A 121 4.67 15.00 -8.84
CA THR A 121 4.21 16.24 -9.46
C THR A 121 3.14 16.96 -8.63
N SER A 122 2.65 16.36 -7.54
CA SER A 122 1.70 17.01 -6.63
C SER A 122 2.37 18.09 -5.78
N THR A 123 1.68 19.20 -5.54
CA THR A 123 2.15 20.29 -4.67
C THR A 123 2.22 19.92 -3.19
N THR A 124 1.48 18.88 -2.77
CA THR A 124 1.44 18.37 -1.39
C THR A 124 2.52 17.31 -1.13
N ALA A 125 3.04 16.69 -2.18
CA ALA A 125 4.02 15.62 -2.09
C ALA A 125 5.43 16.20 -1.93
N LYS A 126 6.19 15.67 -0.98
CA LYS A 126 7.61 15.99 -0.82
C LYS A 126 8.46 14.94 -1.54
N CYS A 127 8.68 15.19 -2.82
CA CYS A 127 9.69 14.47 -3.60
C CYS A 127 10.84 15.40 -3.97
N THR A 128 12.08 14.91 -3.87
CA THR A 128 13.27 15.64 -4.29
C THR A 128 14.15 14.78 -5.19
N LEU A 129 14.86 15.44 -6.10
CA LEU A 129 15.95 14.87 -6.88
C LEU A 129 17.28 15.31 -6.27
N GLU A 130 18.16 14.33 -6.06
CA GLU A 130 19.48 14.52 -5.48
C GLU A 130 20.53 13.74 -6.30
N ASN A 131 21.81 13.98 -6.00
CA ASN A 131 22.92 13.24 -6.58
C ASN A 131 22.90 13.30 -8.12
N ASP A 132 22.94 14.52 -8.66
CA ASP A 132 22.87 14.82 -10.10
C ASP A 132 21.64 14.20 -10.78
N ASP A 133 20.49 14.31 -10.13
CA ASP A 133 19.20 13.74 -10.52
C ASP A 133 19.18 12.20 -10.64
N LYS A 134 20.13 11.51 -10.00
CA LYS A 134 20.15 10.04 -9.98
C LYS A 134 19.45 9.44 -8.76
N ARG A 135 19.10 10.25 -7.77
CA ARG A 135 18.40 9.79 -6.56
C ARG A 135 17.07 10.49 -6.44
N VAL A 136 16.00 9.71 -6.38
CA VAL A 136 14.67 10.17 -5.97
C VAL A 136 14.51 9.91 -4.48
N THR A 137 14.13 10.94 -3.74
CA THR A 137 13.77 10.88 -2.31
C THR A 137 12.28 11.17 -2.19
N VAL A 138 11.54 10.29 -1.50
CA VAL A 138 10.11 10.47 -1.20
C VAL A 138 9.92 10.44 0.31
N THR A 139 9.33 11.49 0.89
CA THR A 139 9.07 11.53 2.33
C THR A 139 7.96 10.57 2.74
N VAL A 140 8.20 9.83 3.82
CA VAL A 140 7.22 8.92 4.43
C VAL A 140 6.45 9.67 5.52
N LEU A 141 5.12 9.56 5.53
CA LEU A 141 4.31 10.15 6.60
C LEU A 141 4.44 9.34 7.90
N ASP A 142 4.39 10.02 9.05
CA ASP A 142 4.63 9.39 10.36
C ASP A 142 3.72 8.18 10.66
N SER A 143 2.48 8.18 10.14
CA SER A 143 1.51 7.10 10.39
C SER A 143 1.63 5.90 9.44
N VAL A 144 2.47 5.97 8.41
CA VAL A 144 2.44 5.01 7.28
C VAL A 144 3.01 3.67 7.67
N LEU A 145 4.10 3.67 8.43
CA LEU A 145 4.84 2.48 8.86
C LEU A 145 4.64 2.17 10.36
N SER A 146 3.57 2.70 10.97
CA SER A 146 3.36 2.67 12.41
C SER A 146 2.95 1.30 12.99
N LYS A 147 2.77 0.26 12.16
CA LYS A 147 2.54 -1.12 12.65
C LYS A 147 3.87 -1.84 12.91
N SER A 148 4.17 -2.04 14.19
CA SER A 148 5.28 -2.89 14.67
C SER A 148 5.14 -4.33 14.14
N GLY A 149 6.26 -4.98 13.81
CA GLY A 149 6.27 -6.33 13.24
C GLY A 149 5.60 -6.44 11.86
N GLY A 150 5.23 -5.32 11.24
CA GLY A 150 4.46 -5.30 10.00
C GLY A 150 5.28 -5.64 8.77
N ASN A 151 4.67 -6.38 7.83
CA ASN A 151 5.21 -6.55 6.50
C ASN A 151 4.69 -5.44 5.58
N TYR A 152 5.61 -4.81 4.86
CA TYR A 152 5.29 -3.74 3.93
C TYR A 152 5.88 -4.04 2.56
N PHE A 153 5.27 -3.47 1.53
CA PHE A 153 5.85 -3.43 0.21
C PHE A 153 5.60 -2.11 -0.48
N ILE A 154 6.45 -1.81 -1.45
CA ILE A 154 6.36 -0.60 -2.26
C ILE A 154 6.09 -1.02 -3.70
N GLN A 155 5.08 -0.39 -4.28
CA GLN A 155 4.82 -0.42 -5.71
C GLN A 155 5.20 0.94 -6.28
N VAL A 156 5.91 0.93 -7.40
CA VAL A 156 6.23 2.13 -8.17
C VAL A 156 5.59 1.95 -9.53
N ASP A 157 4.75 2.87 -9.95
CA ASP A 157 4.12 2.79 -11.26
C ASP A 157 5.15 3.03 -12.37
N ASN A 158 4.87 2.49 -13.55
CA ASN A 158 5.56 2.94 -14.75
C ASN A 158 5.35 4.45 -14.91
N ASN A 159 6.31 5.14 -15.53
CA ASN A 159 6.26 6.59 -15.69
C ASN A 159 6.26 7.37 -14.35
N PHE A 160 6.64 6.75 -13.22
CA PHE A 160 6.95 7.49 -11.99
C PHE A 160 8.13 8.47 -12.20
N VAL A 161 9.09 8.04 -13.01
CA VAL A 161 10.17 8.86 -13.53
C VAL A 161 10.38 8.62 -15.02
N LYS A 162 11.08 9.56 -15.66
CA LYS A 162 11.54 9.47 -17.04
C LYS A 162 13.06 9.53 -17.09
N ASP A 163 13.65 8.96 -18.13
CA ASP A 163 15.05 9.26 -18.46
C ASP A 163 15.20 10.76 -18.73
N ARG A 164 16.22 11.41 -18.16
CA ARG A 164 16.36 12.87 -18.28
C ARG A 164 16.73 13.33 -19.69
N VAL A 165 17.44 12.52 -20.46
CA VAL A 165 17.96 12.89 -21.79
C VAL A 165 16.93 12.59 -22.88
N HIS A 166 16.33 11.40 -22.82
CA HIS A 166 15.41 10.91 -23.84
C HIS A 166 13.94 11.22 -23.53
N GLU A 167 13.65 11.69 -22.30
CA GLU A 167 12.29 11.92 -21.78
C GLU A 167 11.36 10.69 -21.86
N GLU A 168 11.96 9.49 -21.91
CA GLU A 168 11.23 8.23 -22.01
C GLU A 168 10.73 7.77 -20.63
N PRO A 169 9.44 7.38 -20.51
CA PRO A 169 8.92 6.78 -19.30
C PRO A 169 9.69 5.52 -18.89
N LEU A 170 10.20 5.51 -17.66
CA LEU A 170 10.87 4.32 -17.14
C LEU A 170 9.84 3.35 -16.53
N LEU A 171 10.20 2.06 -16.57
CA LEU A 171 9.48 1.05 -15.83
C LEU A 171 9.52 1.35 -14.33
N GLY A 172 8.47 0.95 -13.63
CA GLY A 172 8.38 1.03 -12.18
C GLY A 172 8.84 -0.26 -11.49
N ILE A 173 8.27 -0.54 -10.32
CA ILE A 173 8.44 -1.77 -9.55
C ILE A 173 7.05 -2.33 -9.28
N LYS A 174 6.78 -3.55 -9.76
CA LYS A 174 5.47 -4.19 -9.56
C LYS A 174 5.25 -4.56 -8.10
N GLU A 175 3.99 -4.76 -7.75
CA GLU A 175 3.59 -5.23 -6.43
C GLU A 175 4.38 -6.46 -6.00
N ASN A 176 4.56 -6.60 -4.70
CA ASN A 176 5.21 -7.76 -4.07
C ASN A 176 6.69 -8.03 -4.43
N ILE A 177 7.34 -7.19 -5.25
CA ILE A 177 8.78 -7.29 -5.52
C ILE A 177 9.58 -6.60 -4.41
N TRP A 178 9.30 -5.33 -4.14
CA TRP A 178 10.02 -4.55 -3.15
C TRP A 178 9.34 -4.65 -1.78
N LYS A 179 9.69 -5.72 -1.05
CA LYS A 179 9.17 -6.04 0.29
C LYS A 179 10.20 -5.73 1.38
N PHE A 180 9.74 -5.31 2.55
CA PHE A 180 10.56 -5.18 3.75
C PHE A 180 9.71 -5.36 5.01
N LYS A 181 10.35 -5.47 6.16
CA LYS A 181 9.69 -5.64 7.46
C LYS A 181 10.09 -4.54 8.43
N ILE A 182 9.13 -4.10 9.21
CA ILE A 182 9.41 -3.33 10.41
C ILE A 182 9.63 -4.32 11.55
N LYS A 183 10.77 -4.20 12.21
CA LYS A 183 11.12 -4.98 13.40
C LYS A 183 10.05 -4.82 14.44
N ASP A 184 9.81 -5.89 15.16
CA ASP A 184 8.95 -5.80 16.32
C ASP A 184 9.66 -4.99 17.42
N GLY A 185 9.13 -3.82 17.72
CA GLY A 185 9.56 -3.01 18.82
C GLY A 185 9.18 -3.71 20.12
N LYS A 186 10.16 -4.32 20.80
CA LYS A 186 9.96 -4.92 22.15
C LYS A 186 9.66 -3.88 23.24
N THR A 187 9.40 -2.63 22.88
CA THR A 187 9.07 -1.57 23.84
C THR A 187 7.55 -1.56 23.99
N PRO A 188 7.04 -2.01 25.15
CA PRO A 188 5.61 -2.09 25.37
C PRO A 188 5.01 -0.68 25.30
N TYR A 189 3.88 -0.53 24.60
CA TYR A 189 3.12 0.72 24.61
C TYR A 189 2.63 1.01 26.04
N PRO A 190 2.66 2.28 26.47
CA PRO A 190 2.04 2.67 27.72
C PRO A 190 0.53 2.43 27.64
N ILE A 191 -0.09 1.99 28.74
CA ILE A 191 -1.56 1.93 28.80
C ILE A 191 -2.07 3.35 28.99
N ILE A 192 -2.48 3.96 27.88
CA ILE A 192 -3.16 5.25 27.86
C ILE A 192 -4.66 4.97 27.85
N SER A 193 -5.37 5.59 28.81
CA SER A 193 -6.83 5.51 28.93
C SER A 193 -7.52 5.85 27.61
N SER A 194 -8.71 5.28 27.39
CA SER A 194 -9.52 5.54 26.19
C SER A 194 -9.66 7.04 25.85
N ILE A 195 -9.65 7.34 24.55
CA ILE A 195 -9.81 8.70 24.01
C ILE A 195 -11.10 8.76 23.22
N SER A 196 -12.01 9.64 23.63
CA SER A 196 -13.23 9.96 22.88
C SER A 196 -13.03 11.26 22.11
N GLY A 197 -13.60 11.34 20.91
CA GLY A 197 -13.56 12.54 20.10
C GLY A 197 -14.66 12.59 19.07
N LEU A 198 -14.70 13.71 18.35
CA LEU A 198 -15.63 13.98 17.28
C LEU A 198 -14.90 13.93 15.94
N LEU A 199 -15.53 13.26 14.98
CA LEU A 199 -15.28 13.39 13.55
C LEU A 199 -16.45 14.14 12.92
N ARG A 200 -16.22 14.81 11.80
CA ARG A 200 -17.27 15.45 11.00
C ARG A 200 -17.35 14.76 9.65
N LEU A 201 -18.56 14.51 9.16
CA LEU A 201 -18.73 14.11 7.76
C LEU A 201 -18.68 15.36 6.87
N ASN A 202 -18.22 15.20 5.64
CA ASN A 202 -18.34 16.22 4.62
C ASN A 202 -19.80 16.35 4.14
N VAL A 203 -20.04 17.25 3.18
CA VAL A 203 -21.38 17.53 2.65
C VAL A 203 -22.04 16.25 2.11
N GLU A 204 -21.37 15.56 1.20
CA GLU A 204 -21.87 14.33 0.57
C GLU A 204 -22.14 13.22 1.61
N GLY A 205 -21.21 13.02 2.54
CA GLY A 205 -21.34 12.07 3.63
C GLY A 205 -22.54 12.34 4.54
N THR A 206 -22.77 13.63 4.86
CA THR A 206 -23.90 14.06 5.68
C THR A 206 -25.22 13.76 4.96
N GLU A 207 -25.33 14.05 3.67
CA GLU A 207 -26.51 13.77 2.85
C GLU A 207 -26.81 12.27 2.74
N ILE A 208 -25.79 11.45 2.49
CA ILE A 208 -25.92 9.98 2.43
C ILE A 208 -26.39 9.44 3.78
N TYR A 209 -25.78 9.87 4.88
CA TYR A 209 -26.13 9.41 6.22
C TYR A 209 -27.56 9.80 6.60
N GLN A 210 -27.98 11.02 6.26
CA GLN A 210 -29.31 11.52 6.59
C GLN A 210 -30.40 10.83 5.79
N SER A 211 -30.18 10.61 4.49
CA SER A 211 -31.14 9.98 3.57
C SER A 211 -31.40 8.49 3.87
N LYS A 212 -30.42 7.78 4.44
CA LYS A 212 -30.50 6.33 4.71
C LYS A 212 -30.82 5.98 6.17
N SER A 213 -31.96 6.42 6.70
CA SER A 213 -32.31 6.24 8.13
C SER A 213 -32.15 4.82 8.66
N ASN A 214 -32.43 3.80 7.85
CA ASN A 214 -32.40 2.39 8.25
C ASN A 214 -30.99 1.76 8.14
N GLU A 215 -30.09 2.36 7.36
CA GLU A 215 -28.73 1.84 7.10
C GLU A 215 -27.65 2.64 7.86
N ARG A 216 -28.04 3.59 8.71
CA ARG A 216 -27.09 4.45 9.47
C ARG A 216 -26.08 3.64 10.30
N ASN A 217 -26.54 2.56 10.92
CA ASN A 217 -25.67 1.68 11.70
C ASN A 217 -24.71 0.90 10.81
N GLU A 218 -25.14 0.49 9.62
CA GLU A 218 -24.29 -0.21 8.65
C GLU A 218 -23.20 0.71 8.12
N PHE A 219 -23.58 1.92 7.68
CA PHE A 219 -22.63 2.96 7.27
C PHE A 219 -21.57 3.21 8.35
N PHE A 220 -22.03 3.39 9.60
CA PHE A 220 -21.11 3.71 10.68
C PHE A 220 -20.22 2.52 11.06
N ASN A 221 -20.75 1.29 11.06
CA ASN A 221 -19.94 0.11 11.30
C ASN A 221 -18.87 -0.06 10.23
N ALA A 222 -19.22 0.09 8.95
CA ALA A 222 -18.27 0.02 7.84
C ALA A 222 -17.22 1.14 7.91
N LEU A 223 -17.60 2.36 8.30
CA LEU A 223 -16.65 3.43 8.58
C LEU A 223 -15.66 3.04 9.68
N LEU A 224 -16.14 2.47 10.80
CA LEU A 224 -15.25 2.01 11.86
C LEU A 224 -14.38 0.82 11.45
N ASP A 225 -14.88 -0.08 10.59
CA ASP A 225 -14.11 -1.19 10.03
C ASP A 225 -12.93 -0.65 9.21
N GLU A 226 -13.19 0.29 8.29
CA GLU A 226 -12.13 0.97 7.52
C GLU A 226 -11.13 1.70 8.43
N LEU A 227 -11.62 2.43 9.43
CA LEU A 227 -10.76 3.15 10.37
C LEU A 227 -9.87 2.21 11.18
N ALA A 228 -10.41 1.11 11.70
CA ALA A 228 -9.64 0.14 12.49
C ALA A 228 -8.63 -0.62 11.61
N GLU A 229 -9.09 -1.19 10.51
CA GLU A 229 -8.34 -2.19 9.75
C GLU A 229 -7.43 -1.61 8.68
N LYS A 230 -7.79 -0.46 8.09
CA LYS A 230 -7.07 0.13 6.95
C LYS A 230 -6.32 1.40 7.33
N VAL A 231 -6.85 2.22 8.25
CA VAL A 231 -6.27 3.51 8.65
C VAL A 231 -5.38 3.38 9.89
N ILE A 232 -5.92 2.97 11.03
CA ILE A 232 -5.23 3.03 12.32
C ILE A 232 -4.46 1.73 12.62
N LEU A 233 -4.91 0.59 12.10
CA LEU A 233 -4.33 -0.75 12.28
C LEU A 233 -4.41 -1.27 13.73
N ILE A 234 -5.59 -1.09 14.36
CA ILE A 234 -5.93 -1.60 15.69
C ILE A 234 -7.10 -2.60 15.61
N PRO A 235 -7.29 -3.47 16.61
CA PRO A 235 -8.47 -4.33 16.65
C PRO A 235 -9.78 -3.54 16.62
N ARG A 236 -10.74 -4.01 15.82
CA ARG A 236 -12.00 -3.30 15.53
C ARG A 236 -12.86 -3.06 16.77
N GLU A 237 -12.82 -3.98 17.73
CA GLU A 237 -13.51 -3.89 19.02
C GLU A 237 -13.05 -2.71 19.87
N ARG A 238 -11.88 -2.13 19.58
CA ARG A 238 -11.37 -0.93 20.25
C ARG A 238 -11.93 0.37 19.68
N LEU A 239 -12.72 0.34 18.61
CA LEU A 239 -13.45 1.49 18.10
C LEU A 239 -14.93 1.33 18.38
N ARG A 240 -15.55 2.34 19.01
CA ARG A 240 -17.00 2.35 19.24
C ARG A 240 -17.65 3.69 18.89
N LYS A 241 -18.91 3.63 18.46
CA LYS A 241 -19.81 4.78 18.40
C LYS A 241 -20.19 5.19 19.81
N GLU A 242 -20.29 6.47 20.06
CA GLU A 242 -21.09 6.98 21.17
C GLU A 242 -22.50 7.33 20.65
N SER A 243 -23.53 7.07 21.45
CA SER A 243 -24.94 7.10 21.01
C SER A 243 -25.45 8.46 20.51
N LYS A 244 -24.71 9.55 20.77
CA LYS A 244 -25.13 10.92 20.46
C LYS A 244 -24.59 11.38 19.12
N GLU A 245 -25.47 11.43 18.13
CA GLU A 245 -25.30 12.19 16.89
C GLU A 245 -25.51 13.67 17.16
N GLN A 246 -24.68 14.51 16.55
CA GLN A 246 -24.77 15.97 16.69
C GLN A 246 -24.67 16.59 15.30
N ILE A 247 -25.25 17.78 15.14
CA ILE A 247 -25.02 18.61 13.96
C ILE A 247 -24.10 19.74 14.38
N ASP A 248 -23.05 19.96 13.59
CA ASP A 248 -22.20 21.12 13.73
C ASP A 248 -23.02 22.38 13.46
N HIS A 249 -23.08 23.30 14.43
CA HIS A 249 -23.92 24.48 14.34
C HIS A 249 -23.47 25.42 13.21
N ASP A 250 -22.17 25.50 12.96
CA ASP A 250 -21.60 26.46 12.02
C ASP A 250 -21.70 25.96 10.57
N SER A 251 -21.53 24.66 10.35
CA SER A 251 -21.49 24.06 9.01
C SER A 251 -22.74 23.25 8.64
N ASN A 252 -23.63 22.99 9.61
CA ASN A 252 -24.78 22.10 9.46
C ASN A 252 -24.41 20.67 9.01
N LEU A 253 -23.19 20.23 9.32
CA LEU A 253 -22.67 18.90 8.95
C LEU A 253 -22.77 17.92 10.12
N LEU A 254 -22.85 16.63 9.83
CA LEU A 254 -22.98 15.61 10.86
C LEU A 254 -21.67 15.43 11.64
N LEU A 255 -21.77 15.52 12.96
CA LEU A 255 -20.73 15.15 13.91
C LEU A 255 -20.98 13.74 14.45
N ILE A 256 -19.95 12.93 14.35
CA ILE A 256 -19.93 11.55 14.79
C ILE A 256 -18.97 11.42 15.96
N SER A 257 -19.47 10.95 17.09
CA SER A 257 -18.66 10.70 18.27
C SER A 257 -18.15 9.28 18.26
N ILE A 258 -16.82 9.12 18.34
CA ILE A 258 -16.15 7.82 18.44
C ILE A 258 -15.27 7.77 19.69
N THR A 259 -15.04 6.56 20.19
CA THR A 259 -14.06 6.30 21.24
C THR A 259 -13.06 5.25 20.77
N ILE A 260 -11.78 5.56 20.96
CA ILE A 260 -10.65 4.64 20.83
C ILE A 260 -10.36 4.10 22.22
N ASP A 261 -10.61 2.82 22.43
CA ASP A 261 -10.40 2.18 23.71
C ASP A 261 -8.93 1.98 24.05
N GLU A 262 -8.62 2.01 25.35
CA GLU A 262 -7.31 1.64 25.86
C GLU A 262 -6.90 0.24 25.39
N THR A 263 -5.59 0.06 25.21
CA THR A 263 -5.07 -1.26 24.88
C THR A 263 -4.96 -2.12 26.13
N LYS A 264 -5.35 -3.39 26.03
CA LYS A 264 -5.05 -4.42 27.04
C LYS A 264 -3.78 -5.19 26.72
N ASN A 265 -3.26 -5.01 25.50
CA ASN A 265 -2.06 -5.65 25.00
C ASN A 265 -0.96 -4.60 24.80
N HIS A 266 0.15 -4.76 25.50
CA HIS A 266 1.27 -3.83 25.39
C HIS A 266 1.99 -3.86 24.03
N ASP A 267 1.74 -4.88 23.21
CA ASP A 267 2.28 -4.94 21.84
C ASP A 267 1.40 -4.18 20.83
N GLU A 268 0.23 -3.69 21.26
CA GLU A 268 -0.67 -2.89 20.45
C GLU A 268 -0.56 -1.40 20.75
N LYS A 269 -0.80 -0.58 19.71
CA LYS A 269 -0.83 0.87 19.82
C LYS A 269 -1.77 1.33 20.93
N ASP A 270 -1.27 2.24 21.77
CA ASP A 270 -2.09 2.94 22.73
C ASP A 270 -3.08 3.91 22.05
N ALA A 271 -4.09 4.35 22.80
CA ALA A 271 -5.16 5.21 22.27
C ALA A 271 -4.64 6.56 21.73
N ASN A 272 -3.58 7.12 22.32
CA ASN A 272 -3.01 8.39 21.86
C ASN A 272 -2.23 8.22 20.55
N THR A 273 -1.42 7.17 20.43
CA THR A 273 -0.74 6.84 19.16
C THR A 273 -1.75 6.58 18.04
N ALA A 274 -2.81 5.81 18.33
CA ALA A 274 -3.90 5.55 17.38
C ALA A 274 -4.60 6.84 16.91
N MET A 275 -4.86 7.78 17.83
CA MET A 275 -5.41 9.11 17.50
C MET A 275 -4.45 9.93 16.63
N LEU A 276 -3.15 9.94 16.95
CA LEU A 276 -2.14 10.67 16.18
C LEU A 276 -2.03 10.13 14.75
N ASP A 277 -2.09 8.80 14.59
CA ASP A 277 -2.14 8.16 13.27
C ASP A 277 -3.35 8.62 12.46
N LEU A 278 -4.55 8.58 13.07
CA LEU A 278 -5.77 9.07 12.43
C LEU A 278 -5.64 10.53 11.99
N LYS A 279 -5.17 11.41 12.89
CA LYS A 279 -4.96 12.83 12.56
C LYS A 279 -3.99 13.02 11.41
N ASN A 280 -2.86 12.33 11.45
CA ASN A 280 -1.83 12.42 10.41
C ASN A 280 -2.37 11.93 9.05
N MET A 281 -3.13 10.83 9.02
CA MET A 281 -3.73 10.34 7.78
C MET A 281 -4.81 11.28 7.24
N MET A 282 -5.62 11.89 8.11
CA MET A 282 -6.67 12.83 7.69
C MET A 282 -6.08 14.09 7.05
N ILE A 283 -5.03 14.65 7.64
CA ILE A 283 -4.34 15.85 7.11
C ILE A 283 -3.77 15.58 5.71
N ASN A 284 -3.41 14.34 5.41
CA ASN A 284 -2.83 13.92 4.13
C ASN A 284 -3.80 13.02 3.34
N LEU A 285 -5.11 13.36 3.31
CA LEU A 285 -6.13 12.49 2.70
C LEU A 285 -5.88 12.18 1.22
N ASP A 286 -5.24 13.09 0.50
CA ASP A 286 -4.90 12.95 -0.92
C ASP A 286 -3.86 11.85 -1.17
N GLN A 287 -3.06 11.53 -0.16
CA GLN A 287 -2.02 10.52 -0.22
C GLN A 287 -2.37 9.25 0.56
N THR A 288 -3.37 9.26 1.43
CA THR A 288 -3.66 8.11 2.30
C THR A 288 -4.97 7.40 1.94
N PHE A 289 -5.23 6.26 2.58
CA PHE A 289 -6.47 5.52 2.39
C PHE A 289 -7.72 6.34 2.72
N ILE A 290 -7.63 7.36 3.58
CA ILE A 290 -8.81 8.15 3.97
C ILE A 290 -9.48 8.81 2.76
N GLY A 291 -8.72 9.34 1.80
CA GLY A 291 -9.32 9.93 0.60
C GLY A 291 -9.80 8.91 -0.44
N GLN A 292 -9.56 7.61 -0.24
CA GLN A 292 -9.79 6.55 -1.22
C GLN A 292 -10.73 5.45 -0.72
N GLY A 293 -10.98 5.36 0.59
CA GLY A 293 -11.86 4.36 1.18
C GLY A 293 -13.33 4.62 0.86
N ASP A 294 -14.15 3.58 0.96
CA ASP A 294 -15.54 3.66 0.55
C ASP A 294 -16.38 4.52 1.50
N HIS A 295 -16.02 4.55 2.77
CA HIS A 295 -16.69 5.32 3.83
C HIS A 295 -15.82 6.44 4.38
N THR A 296 -14.52 6.21 4.53
CA THR A 296 -13.58 7.19 5.08
C THR A 296 -13.41 8.43 4.20
N LYS A 297 -13.66 8.33 2.88
CA LYS A 297 -13.67 9.49 1.95
C LYS A 297 -14.71 10.55 2.32
N TYR A 298 -15.73 10.17 3.07
CA TYR A 298 -16.78 11.07 3.54
C TYR A 298 -16.40 11.82 4.81
N LEU A 299 -15.22 11.59 5.39
CA LEU A 299 -14.74 12.36 6.52
C LEU A 299 -14.28 13.75 6.07
N ASP A 300 -14.66 14.76 6.84
CA ASP A 300 -14.18 16.12 6.64
C ASP A 300 -12.78 16.29 7.27
N TYR A 301 -11.77 16.26 6.42
CA TYR A 301 -10.39 16.43 6.81
C TYR A 301 -10.07 17.81 7.40
N THR A 302 -10.83 18.86 7.05
CA THR A 302 -10.62 20.21 7.57
C THR A 302 -11.02 20.33 9.02
N TYR A 303 -11.98 19.51 9.46
CA TYR A 303 -12.36 19.36 10.87
C TYR A 303 -11.40 18.45 11.62
N GLY A 304 -10.94 17.37 10.97
CA GLY A 304 -10.04 16.39 11.57
C GLY A 304 -10.70 15.60 12.70
N PHE A 305 -9.88 15.08 13.61
CA PHE A 305 -10.33 14.45 14.86
C PHE A 305 -10.20 15.43 16.03
N ASN A 306 -11.30 15.77 16.68
CA ASN A 306 -11.33 16.68 17.82
C ASN A 306 -11.59 15.91 19.13
N PRO A 307 -10.58 15.70 20.00
CA PRO A 307 -10.75 14.99 21.26
C PRO A 307 -11.72 15.74 22.17
N LYS A 308 -12.67 15.01 22.79
CA LYS A 308 -13.48 15.58 23.86
C LYS A 308 -12.56 15.91 25.02
N ARG A 309 -12.59 17.16 25.51
CA ARG A 309 -11.87 17.51 26.74
C ARG A 309 -12.40 16.61 27.85
N LYS A 310 -11.50 15.88 28.54
CA LYS A 310 -11.83 15.35 29.86
C LYS A 310 -12.15 16.57 30.72
N LEU A 311 -13.39 16.68 31.18
CA LEU A 311 -13.68 17.52 32.34
C LEU A 311 -12.86 16.90 33.47
N LEU A 312 -11.76 17.57 33.85
CA LEU A 312 -10.94 17.23 35.01
C LEU A 312 -11.73 17.53 36.28
#